data_AF-A0A814VY23-F1
#
_entry.id   AF-A0A814VY23-F1
#
_cell.length_a   1.000
_cell.length_b   1.000
_cell.length_c   1.000
_cell.angle_alpha   90.00
_cell.angle_beta   90.00
_cell.angle_gamma   90.00
#
_symmetry.space_group_name_H-M   'P 1'
#
loop_
_entity.id
_entity.type
_entity.pdbx_description
1 polymer ?
#
loop_
_entity_poly.entity_id
_entity_poly.type
_entity_poly.pdbx_seq_one_letter_code
_entity_poly.pdbx_strand_id
1 'polypeptide(L)'
;MRRDCIQFEAAMILAKVYDPEQIPYISAAHAEQLEFTGDSGAAVKFYEQGITKKEKDLQHDQRCFIGLARCYIKVGDIKKGATIALRLPGKEIKEECAKLLEGLKQ
;
A
#
# COMPACT_ATOMS: atom_id res chain seq x y z
N MET A 1 -18.86 4.94 0.59
CA MET A 1 -17.98 6.10 0.78
C MET A 1 -17.86 6.52 2.26
N ARG A 2 -18.90 7.00 2.97
CA ARG A 2 -18.77 7.31 4.43
C ARG A 2 -18.76 6.08 5.35
N ARG A 3 -19.41 4.98 4.96
CA ARG A 3 -19.52 3.77 5.80
C ARG A 3 -18.19 3.03 5.95
N ASP A 4 -17.38 3.06 4.90
CA ASP A 4 -16.12 2.32 4.82
C ASP A 4 -15.02 2.98 5.68
N CYS A 5 -15.01 4.32 5.76
CA CYS A 5 -14.06 5.07 6.61
C CYS A 5 -14.36 4.90 8.11
N ILE A 6 -15.66 4.87 8.49
CA ILE A 6 -16.09 4.65 9.88
C ILE A 6 -15.63 3.29 10.38
N GLN A 7 -15.61 2.28 9.50
CA GLN A 7 -15.19 0.93 9.85
C GLN A 7 -13.68 0.83 10.07
N PHE A 8 -12.87 1.63 9.37
CA PHE A 8 -11.42 1.70 9.60
C PHE A 8 -11.08 2.36 10.93
N GLU A 9 -11.64 3.54 11.24
CA GLU A 9 -11.37 4.20 12.54
C GLU A 9 -11.80 3.32 13.71
N ALA A 10 -12.98 2.70 13.62
CA ALA A 10 -13.45 1.75 14.64
C ALA A 10 -12.52 0.53 14.77
N ALA A 11 -12.09 -0.05 13.64
CA ALA A 11 -11.15 -1.16 13.65
C ALA A 11 -9.78 -0.77 14.24
N MET A 12 -9.30 0.44 13.97
CA MET A 12 -8.02 0.92 14.51
C MET A 12 -8.07 1.15 16.02
N ILE A 13 -9.18 1.69 16.54
CA ILE A 13 -9.39 1.86 17.98
C ILE A 13 -9.45 0.48 18.66
N LEU A 14 -10.21 -0.46 18.09
CA LEU A 14 -10.30 -1.83 18.61
C LEU A 14 -8.95 -2.54 18.58
N ALA A 15 -8.21 -2.47 17.47
CA ALA A 15 -6.89 -3.07 17.36
C ALA A 15 -5.90 -2.48 18.39
N LYS A 16 -5.95 -1.18 18.66
CA LYS A 16 -5.11 -0.57 19.71
C LYS A 16 -5.43 -1.09 21.12
N VAL A 17 -6.68 -1.44 21.39
CA VAL A 17 -7.14 -1.89 22.71
C VAL A 17 -6.92 -3.40 22.90
N TYR A 18 -7.13 -4.20 21.86
CA TYR A 18 -7.11 -5.66 21.94
C TYR A 18 -5.85 -6.29 21.35
N ASP A 19 -5.44 -5.88 20.14
CA ASP A 19 -4.40 -6.56 19.35
C ASP A 19 -3.59 -5.57 18.49
N PRO A 20 -2.51 -4.98 19.04
CA PRO A 20 -1.70 -4.00 18.32
C PRO A 20 -0.95 -4.62 17.12
N GLU A 21 -0.87 -5.95 17.04
CA GLU A 21 -0.24 -6.66 15.94
C GLU A 21 -1.07 -6.64 14.65
N GLN A 22 -2.39 -6.40 14.75
CA GLN A 22 -3.28 -6.34 13.58
C GLN A 22 -3.36 -4.94 12.95
N ILE A 23 -2.84 -3.91 13.63
CA ILE A 23 -2.77 -2.53 13.12
C ILE A 23 -2.17 -2.45 11.70
N PRO A 24 -1.01 -3.08 11.41
CA PRO A 24 -0.43 -3.03 10.07
C PRO A 24 -1.31 -3.68 9.00
N TYR A 25 -1.95 -4.80 9.33
CA TYR A 25 -2.86 -5.51 8.44
C TYR A 25 -4.10 -4.67 8.08
N ILE A 26 -4.70 -4.02 9.07
CA ILE A 26 -5.85 -3.14 8.87
C ILE A 26 -5.45 -1.91 8.03
N SER A 27 -4.25 -1.37 8.26
CA SER A 27 -3.70 -0.24 7.50
C SER A 27 -3.48 -0.60 6.03
N ALA A 28 -2.92 -1.78 5.76
CA ALA A 28 -2.72 -2.27 4.39
C ALA A 28 -4.05 -2.49 3.63
N ALA A 29 -5.06 -3.06 4.30
CA ALA A 29 -6.38 -3.25 3.71
C ALA A 29 -7.08 -1.91 3.38
N HIS A 30 -6.93 -0.93 4.27
CA HIS A 30 -7.47 0.42 4.03
C HIS A 30 -6.76 1.13 2.87
N ALA A 31 -5.44 0.94 2.75
CA ALA A 31 -4.68 1.47 1.63
C ALA A 31 -5.15 0.90 0.27
N GLU A 32 -5.49 -0.38 0.21
CA GLU A 32 -6.04 -1.01 -1.00
C GLU A 32 -7.41 -0.41 -1.38
N GLN A 33 -8.28 -0.15 -0.41
CA GLN A 33 -9.55 0.53 -0.66
C GLN A 33 -9.36 1.97 -1.16
N LEU A 34 -8.37 2.69 -0.62
CA LEU A 34 -8.04 4.04 -1.08
C LEU A 34 -7.49 4.02 -2.51
N GLU A 35 -6.69 3.01 -2.87
CA GLU A 35 -6.24 2.78 -4.25
C GLU A 35 -7.45 2.59 -5.19
N PHE A 36 -8.46 1.82 -4.77
CA PHE A 36 -9.69 1.60 -5.55
C PHE A 36 -10.55 2.87 -5.66
N THR A 37 -10.54 3.69 -4.62
CA THR A 37 -11.24 4.99 -4.60
C THR A 37 -10.53 6.05 -5.45
N GLY A 38 -9.29 5.78 -5.86
CA GLY A 38 -8.45 6.68 -6.65
C GLY A 38 -7.55 7.60 -5.82
N ASP A 39 -7.63 7.55 -4.49
CA ASP A 39 -6.81 8.37 -3.59
C ASP A 39 -5.47 7.67 -3.31
N SER A 40 -4.64 7.62 -4.35
CA SER A 40 -3.33 6.96 -4.27
C SER A 40 -2.37 7.70 -3.31
N GLY A 41 -2.59 9.00 -3.07
CA GLY A 41 -1.78 9.81 -2.15
C GLY A 41 -1.97 9.42 -0.68
N ALA A 42 -3.22 9.22 -0.25
CA ALA A 42 -3.50 8.69 1.08
C ALA A 42 -3.10 7.22 1.19
N ALA A 43 -3.32 6.41 0.15
CA ALA A 43 -2.96 4.99 0.13
C ALA A 43 -1.46 4.76 0.42
N VAL A 44 -0.57 5.57 -0.17
CA VAL A 44 0.88 5.50 0.09
C VAL A 44 1.19 5.61 1.59
N LYS A 45 0.59 6.57 2.28
CA LYS A 45 0.85 6.81 3.71
C LYS A 45 0.44 5.63 4.57
N PHE A 46 -0.72 5.03 4.28
CA PHE A 46 -1.22 3.88 5.03
C PHE A 46 -0.44 2.61 4.73
N TYR A 47 0.00 2.40 3.48
CA TYR A 47 0.92 1.31 3.15
C TYR A 47 2.25 1.46 3.90
N GLU A 48 2.82 2.67 3.98
CA GLU A 48 4.06 2.89 4.74
C GLU A 48 3.90 2.61 6.24
N GLN A 49 2.74 2.92 6.81
CA GLN A 49 2.41 2.60 8.19
C GLN A 49 2.11 1.11 8.41
N GLY A 50 1.64 0.40 7.38
CA GLY A 50 1.38 -1.03 7.39
C GLY A 50 2.64 -1.91 7.30
N ILE A 51 3.79 -1.34 6.92
CA ILE A 51 5.05 -2.08 6.83
C ILE A 51 5.55 -2.37 8.24
N THR A 52 5.53 -3.65 8.61
CA THR A 52 5.88 -4.09 9.97
C THR A 52 7.38 -4.40 10.08
N LYS A 53 8.06 -4.70 8.96
CA LYS A 53 9.49 -5.06 8.88
C LYS A 53 9.90 -6.21 9.81
N LYS A 54 8.93 -7.02 10.24
CA LYS A 54 9.16 -8.21 11.06
C LYS A 54 9.48 -9.38 10.13
N GLU A 55 10.43 -10.21 10.51
CA GLU A 55 10.87 -11.36 9.68
C GLU A 55 9.74 -12.36 9.42
N LYS A 56 8.75 -12.46 10.33
CA LYS A 56 7.54 -13.27 10.16
C LYS A 56 6.55 -12.70 9.14
N ASP A 57 6.59 -11.40 8.90
CA ASP A 57 5.62 -10.68 8.06
C ASP A 57 6.23 -10.28 6.70
N LEU A 58 7.39 -10.83 6.32
CA LEU A 58 8.07 -10.52 5.05
C LEU A 58 7.18 -10.66 3.81
N GLN A 59 6.30 -11.67 3.79
CA GLN A 59 5.34 -11.85 2.69
C GLN A 59 4.26 -10.76 2.66
N HIS A 60 3.84 -10.28 3.84
CA HIS A 60 2.90 -9.18 3.97
C HIS A 60 3.56 -7.86 3.56
N ASP A 61 4.78 -7.60 4.05
CA ASP A 61 5.57 -6.43 3.67
C ASP A 61 5.78 -6.40 2.15
N GLN A 62 6.13 -7.54 1.53
CA GLN A 62 6.26 -7.63 0.07
C GLN A 62 4.97 -7.22 -0.67
N ARG A 63 3.80 -7.69 -0.22
CA ARG A 63 2.50 -7.29 -0.81
C ARG A 63 2.23 -5.79 -0.62
N CYS A 64 2.54 -5.24 0.55
CA CYS A 64 2.40 -3.81 0.80
C CYS A 64 3.33 -2.99 -0.09
N PHE A 65 4.58 -3.40 -0.26
CA PHE A 65 5.53 -2.74 -1.15
C PHE A 65 5.08 -2.78 -2.62
N ILE A 66 4.42 -3.86 -3.07
CA ILE A 66 3.87 -3.95 -4.43
C ILE A 66 2.78 -2.88 -4.63
N GLY A 67 1.82 -2.79 -3.70
CA GLY A 67 0.78 -1.76 -3.72
C GLY A 67 1.37 -0.35 -3.64
N LEU A 68 2.36 -0.17 -2.77
CA LEU A 68 3.08 1.09 -2.58
C LEU A 68 3.79 1.54 -3.86
N ALA A 69 4.46 0.63 -4.59
CA ALA A 69 5.11 0.95 -5.87
C ALA A 69 4.10 1.45 -6.92
N ARG A 70 2.96 0.74 -7.06
CA ARG A 70 1.88 1.12 -7.99
C ARG A 70 1.27 2.47 -7.62
N CYS A 71 1.00 2.69 -6.34
CA CYS A 71 0.47 3.96 -5.84
C CYS A 71 1.46 5.13 -6.02
N TYR A 72 2.75 4.96 -5.73
CA TYR A 72 3.76 6.01 -5.93
C TYR A 72 3.85 6.44 -7.40
N ILE A 73 3.76 5.48 -8.33
CA ILE A 73 3.72 5.78 -9.77
C ILE A 73 2.46 6.58 -10.12
N LYS A 74 1.28 6.17 -9.62
CA LYS A 74 0.01 6.89 -9.83
C LYS A 74 0.02 8.32 -9.27
N VAL A 75 0.71 8.55 -8.14
CA VAL A 75 0.84 9.89 -7.52
C VAL A 75 1.82 10.80 -8.28
N GLY A 76 2.64 10.25 -9.17
CA GLY A 76 3.67 11.00 -9.92
C GLY A 76 5.07 10.93 -9.29
N ASP A 77 5.22 10.24 -8.16
CA ASP A 77 6.50 10.02 -7.47
C ASP A 77 7.23 8.79 -8.06
N ILE A 78 7.54 8.87 -9.36
CA ILE A 78 8.11 7.78 -10.15
C ILE A 78 9.42 7.26 -9.55
N LYS A 79 10.28 8.15 -9.06
CA LYS A 79 11.60 7.79 -8.50
C LYS A 79 11.49 6.84 -7.31
N LYS A 80 10.57 7.15 -6.39
CA LYS A 80 10.29 6.32 -5.21
C LYS A 80 9.64 5.00 -5.63
N GLY A 81 8.63 5.05 -6.49
CA GLY A 81 7.95 3.87 -7.01
C GLY A 81 8.93 2.89 -7.70
N ALA A 82 9.83 3.39 -8.54
CA ALA A 82 10.84 2.59 -9.22
C ALA A 82 11.85 1.96 -8.25
N THR A 83 12.29 2.70 -7.23
CA THR A 83 13.22 2.17 -6.21
C THR A 83 12.58 1.02 -5.42
N ILE A 84 11.30 1.14 -5.10
CA ILE A 84 10.55 0.09 -4.40
C ILE A 84 10.33 -1.12 -5.32
N ALA A 85 9.92 -0.90 -6.57
CA ALA A 85 9.73 -1.96 -7.56
C ALA A 85 11.04 -2.73 -7.84
N LEU A 86 12.19 -2.05 -7.85
CA LEU A 86 13.51 -2.69 -8.03
C LEU A 86 13.88 -3.59 -6.85
N ARG A 87 13.49 -3.20 -5.62
CA ARG A 87 13.75 -3.97 -4.40
C ARG A 87 12.87 -5.22 -4.28
N LEU A 88 11.75 -5.27 -5.00
CA LEU A 88 10.85 -6.41 -4.98
C LEU A 88 11.29 -7.52 -5.93
N PRO A 89 11.26 -8.79 -5.48
CA PRO A 89 11.39 -9.93 -6.37
C PRO A 89 10.07 -10.12 -7.13
N GLY A 90 10.16 -10.23 -8.46
CA GLY A 90 8.97 -10.43 -9.31
C GLY A 90 9.07 -9.63 -10.61
N LYS A 91 9.22 -10.34 -11.73
CA LYS A 91 9.27 -9.73 -13.06
C LYS A 91 7.92 -9.09 -13.42
N GLU A 92 6.83 -9.77 -13.07
CA GLU A 92 5.45 -9.32 -13.34
C GLU A 92 5.16 -7.96 -12.71
N ILE A 93 5.55 -7.74 -11.44
CA ILE A 93 5.35 -6.44 -10.77
C ILE A 93 6.10 -5.32 -11.48
N LYS A 94 7.33 -5.60 -11.93
CA LYS A 94 8.16 -4.62 -12.66
C LYS A 94 7.56 -4.31 -14.02
N GLU A 95 7.04 -5.31 -14.73
CA GLU A 95 6.34 -5.13 -16.01
C GLU A 95 5.05 -4.33 -15.82
N GLU A 96 4.24 -4.62 -14.80
CA GLU A 96 3.01 -3.87 -14.51
C GLU A 96 3.30 -2.41 -14.10
N CYS A 97 4.34 -2.18 -13.29
CA CYS A 97 4.80 -0.82 -12.96
C CYS A 97 5.31 -0.07 -14.20
N ALA A 98 6.01 -0.75 -15.11
CA ALA A 98 6.50 -0.16 -16.35
C ALA A 98 5.34 0.22 -17.29
N LYS A 99 4.33 -0.64 -17.46
CA LYS A 99 3.12 -0.33 -18.23
C LYS A 99 2.34 0.85 -17.64
N LEU A 100 2.20 0.91 -16.31
CA LEU A 100 1.59 2.05 -15.63
C LEU A 100 2.35 3.35 -15.90
N LEU A 101 3.68 3.30 -15.93
CA LEU A 101 4.54 4.43 -16.28
C LEU A 101 4.38 4.90 -17.73
N GLU A 102 4.28 3.97 -18.68
CA GLU A 102 4.04 4.30 -20.08
C GLU A 102 2.66 4.94 -20.29
N GLY A 103 1.63 4.42 -19.62
CA GLY A 103 0.28 4.98 -19.68
C GLY A 103 0.16 6.40 -19.13
N LEU A 104 1.00 6.81 -18.18
CA LEU A 104 1.03 8.16 -17.62
C LEU A 104 1.78 9.18 -18.51
N LYS A 105 2.51 8.72 -19.54
CA LYS A 105 3.30 9.56 -20.46
C LYS A 105 2.56 9.93 -21.75
N GLN A 106 1.36 9.40 -21.99
CA GLN A 106 0.48 9.79 -23.11
C GLN A 106 -0.27 11.09 -22.79
#